data_AF-A0A1R3TFT1-F1
#
_entry.id   AF-A0A1R3TFT1-F1
#
_cell.length_a   1.000
_cell.length_b   1.000
_cell.length_c   1.000
_cell.angle_alpha   90.00
_cell.angle_beta   90.00
_cell.angle_gamma   90.00
#
_symmetry.space_group_name_H-M   'P 1'
#
loop_
_entity.id
_entity.type
_entity.pdbx_description
1 polymer ?
#
loop_
_entity_poly.entity_id
_entity_poly.type
_entity_poly.pdbx_seq_one_letter_code
_entity_poly.pdbx_strand_id
1 'polypeptide(L)'
;MTYFTLITRSFHPDRNFGLGGLGFHGDARGFSSSTRVTSRIFHQVTIDLRASEFVDQICTSDPSSNEVIPRVLELRGHRAVETMVRDEVGDRGVDLPQNEWTKSGDILPKMANDYSQVRKHPRKNISGKITPYREDGDQSVNGRLSYAGKNFAFYGADTDAGHFILGGNISDGGPDTRGGSAKVWERWGGMVPDLDVTHEFSFRINRSSKKIQVSSAISGDGFPNCESFLLDSAKNVIFLGTHIRIGTAATQLPSGRSLPMTRTLLTVDWLPGDLLGPKVHVDLANDYTGNGSPQQIVAAGEMDLSDWNAAHTGRDASGDWLRGIEDHVPLPRQSWRQLKEQIRSAF
;
A
#
# COMPACT_ATOMS: atom_id res chain seq x y z
N MET A 1 2.61 -23.91 18.55
CA MET A 1 3.46 -23.64 17.38
C MET A 1 4.11 -22.28 17.59
N THR A 2 5.40 -22.11 17.31
CA THR A 2 6.19 -20.90 17.61
C THR A 2 6.45 -20.11 16.33
N TYR A 3 5.51 -19.26 15.95
CA TYR A 3 5.63 -18.43 14.76
C TYR A 3 5.09 -17.03 15.03
N PHE A 4 5.54 -16.09 14.21
CA PHE A 4 4.87 -14.82 14.03
C PHE A 4 4.28 -14.71 12.63
N THR A 5 3.23 -13.93 12.50
CA THR A 5 2.75 -13.46 11.21
C THR A 5 2.99 -11.96 11.14
N LEU A 6 3.92 -11.54 10.29
CA LEU A 6 4.17 -10.13 10.00
C LEU A 6 3.25 -9.70 8.86
N ILE A 7 2.48 -8.64 9.09
CA ILE A 7 1.62 -8.02 8.10
C ILE A 7 2.08 -6.60 7.87
N THR A 8 2.26 -6.23 6.60
CA THR A 8 2.47 -4.86 6.16
C THR A 8 1.54 -4.61 5.00
N ARG A 9 0.74 -3.55 5.06
CA ARG A 9 -0.21 -3.24 4.00
C ARG A 9 -0.40 -1.76 3.82
N SER A 10 -0.74 -1.39 2.59
CA SER A 10 -1.12 -0.03 2.23
C SER A 10 -2.62 0.04 2.00
N PHE A 11 -3.25 1.15 2.34
CA PHE A 11 -4.69 1.36 2.17
C PHE A 11 -5.04 2.84 2.03
N HIS A 12 -6.17 3.15 1.43
CA HIS A 12 -6.69 4.51 1.36
C HIS A 12 -7.86 4.68 2.35
N PRO A 13 -7.81 5.64 3.28
CA PRO A 13 -8.79 5.71 4.36
C PRO A 13 -10.19 6.11 3.89
N ASP A 14 -10.29 6.91 2.82
CA ASP A 14 -11.57 7.38 2.30
C ASP A 14 -12.16 6.43 1.25
N ARG A 15 -13.44 6.61 0.92
CA ARG A 15 -14.16 5.81 -0.09
C ARG A 15 -13.60 5.98 -1.51
N ASN A 16 -12.94 7.09 -1.78
CA ASN A 16 -12.24 7.35 -3.03
C ASN A 16 -10.99 8.19 -2.78
N PHE A 17 -10.12 8.30 -3.78
CA PHE A 17 -8.85 9.02 -3.69
C PHE A 17 -8.99 10.53 -3.98
N GLY A 18 -10.21 11.07 -3.99
CA GLY A 18 -10.49 12.44 -4.39
C GLY A 18 -10.11 12.73 -5.85
N LEU A 19 -10.05 14.03 -6.19
CA LEU A 19 -9.59 14.49 -7.50
C LEU A 19 -8.11 14.16 -7.74
N GLY A 20 -7.29 14.19 -6.67
CA GLY A 20 -5.86 13.90 -6.74
C GLY A 20 -5.50 12.45 -7.06
N GLY A 21 -6.46 11.52 -6.89
CA GLY A 21 -6.38 10.15 -7.38
C GLY A 21 -7.48 9.82 -8.37
N LEU A 22 -7.92 10.81 -9.16
CA LEU A 22 -8.82 10.65 -10.32
C LEU A 22 -10.14 9.94 -10.02
N GLY A 23 -10.62 9.94 -8.77
CA GLY A 23 -11.87 9.27 -8.39
C GLY A 23 -11.79 7.75 -8.26
N PHE A 24 -10.59 7.16 -8.18
CA PHE A 24 -10.45 5.73 -7.87
C PHE A 24 -10.98 5.40 -6.48
N HIS A 25 -11.59 4.23 -6.32
CA HIS A 25 -12.11 3.75 -5.03
C HIS A 25 -10.99 3.48 -4.02
N GLY A 26 -11.26 3.85 -2.76
CA GLY A 26 -10.43 3.52 -1.61
C GLY A 26 -11.06 2.50 -0.68
N ASP A 27 -10.46 2.34 0.49
CA ASP A 27 -10.77 1.27 1.44
C ASP A 27 -11.81 1.67 2.49
N ALA A 28 -12.13 2.97 2.61
CA ALA A 28 -13.18 3.48 3.49
C ALA A 28 -13.07 2.99 4.95
N ARG A 29 -11.86 3.00 5.53
CA ARG A 29 -11.57 2.44 6.85
C ARG A 29 -10.47 3.18 7.58
N GLY A 30 -10.42 2.99 8.90
CA GLY A 30 -9.30 3.38 9.74
C GLY A 30 -8.17 2.35 9.76
N PHE A 31 -7.16 2.63 10.60
CA PHE A 31 -6.12 1.67 10.94
C PHE A 31 -6.72 0.44 11.64
N SER A 32 -6.18 -0.75 11.36
CA SER A 32 -6.73 -1.99 11.89
C SER A 32 -5.69 -3.10 11.96
N SER A 33 -5.82 -3.95 12.97
CA SER A 33 -5.08 -5.22 13.09
C SER A 33 -5.84 -6.42 12.53
N SER A 34 -7.08 -6.23 12.06
CA SER A 34 -7.84 -7.31 11.43
C SER A 34 -7.20 -7.69 10.10
N THR A 35 -6.97 -8.98 9.88
CA THR A 35 -6.42 -9.51 8.62
C THR A 35 -7.44 -9.54 7.48
N ARG A 36 -8.69 -9.15 7.75
CA ARG A 36 -9.82 -9.24 6.80
C ARG A 36 -10.28 -7.92 6.22
N VAL A 37 -9.68 -6.80 6.64
CA VAL A 37 -10.04 -5.49 6.06
C VAL A 37 -9.33 -5.29 4.73
N THR A 38 -9.94 -4.48 3.87
CA THR A 38 -9.43 -4.24 2.52
C THR A 38 -8.11 -3.48 2.53
N SER A 39 -7.38 -3.53 1.42
CA SER A 39 -6.10 -2.89 1.27
C SER A 39 -5.78 -2.66 -0.20
N ARG A 40 -4.95 -1.65 -0.43
CA ARG A 40 -4.39 -1.42 -1.74
C ARG A 40 -3.28 -2.41 -2.09
N ILE A 41 -2.43 -2.77 -1.14
CA ILE A 41 -1.56 -3.94 -1.26
C ILE A 41 -1.46 -4.54 0.14
N PHE A 42 -1.68 -5.84 0.25
CA PHE A 42 -1.51 -6.64 1.45
C PHE A 42 -0.29 -7.54 1.28
N HIS A 43 0.69 -7.45 2.18
CA HIS A 43 1.79 -8.40 2.24
C HIS A 43 1.85 -9.05 3.64
N GLN A 44 1.80 -10.37 3.66
CA GLN A 44 1.97 -11.20 4.84
C GLN A 44 3.15 -12.14 4.66
N VAL A 45 3.91 -12.35 5.74
CA VAL A 45 4.89 -13.44 5.84
C VAL A 45 4.79 -14.09 7.22
N THR A 46 4.88 -15.42 7.26
CA THR A 46 5.03 -16.17 8.50
C THR A 46 6.52 -16.34 8.81
N ILE A 47 6.91 -16.01 10.03
CA ILE A 47 8.25 -16.15 10.56
C ILE A 47 8.21 -17.37 11.47
N ASP A 48 8.65 -18.53 10.97
CA ASP A 48 8.73 -19.75 11.76
C ASP A 48 10.02 -19.69 12.60
N LEU A 49 9.84 -19.48 13.90
CA LEU A 49 10.96 -19.35 14.83
C LEU A 49 11.69 -20.68 14.99
N ARG A 50 10.99 -21.82 14.93
CA ARG A 50 11.60 -23.14 15.11
C ARG A 50 12.37 -23.57 13.88
N ALA A 51 11.75 -23.47 12.71
CA ALA A 51 12.40 -23.76 11.44
C ALA A 51 13.48 -22.74 11.10
N SER A 52 13.44 -21.54 11.68
CA SER A 52 14.31 -20.42 11.35
C SER A 52 14.16 -19.98 9.89
N GLU A 53 12.90 -19.96 9.41
CA GLU A 53 12.56 -19.70 8.02
C GLU A 53 11.42 -18.67 7.88
N PHE A 54 11.40 -18.01 6.72
CA PHE A 54 10.28 -17.19 6.28
C PHE A 54 9.38 -18.01 5.34
N VAL A 55 8.16 -18.31 5.78
CA VAL A 55 7.20 -19.18 5.08
C VAL A 55 5.88 -18.46 4.82
N ASP A 56 4.98 -19.09 4.06
CA ASP A 56 3.61 -18.60 3.80
C ASP A 56 3.51 -17.14 3.36
N GLN A 57 4.35 -16.76 2.41
CA GLN A 57 4.37 -15.39 1.89
C GLN A 57 3.16 -15.14 0.99
N ILE A 58 2.33 -14.16 1.33
CA ILE A 58 1.15 -13.76 0.56
C ILE A 58 1.30 -12.30 0.17
N CYS A 59 1.14 -11.95 -1.11
CA CYS A 59 1.04 -10.56 -1.54
C CYS A 59 -0.12 -10.42 -2.51
N THR A 60 -1.12 -9.63 -2.13
CA THR A 60 -2.39 -9.48 -2.84
C THR A 60 -2.82 -8.02 -2.83
N SER A 61 -3.81 -7.69 -3.65
CA SER A 61 -4.45 -6.37 -3.66
C SER A 61 -5.95 -6.58 -3.76
N ASP A 62 -6.73 -5.80 -3.01
CA ASP A 62 -8.15 -5.74 -3.29
C ASP A 62 -8.38 -5.00 -4.62
N PRO A 63 -9.46 -5.34 -5.36
CA PRO A 63 -9.77 -4.64 -6.59
C PRO A 63 -9.85 -3.13 -6.38
N SER A 64 -9.38 -2.39 -7.38
CA SER A 64 -9.63 -0.96 -7.53
C SER A 64 -10.63 -0.78 -8.66
N SER A 65 -11.45 0.25 -8.55
CA SER A 65 -12.36 0.68 -9.62
C SER A 65 -12.41 2.19 -9.72
N ASN A 66 -13.00 2.69 -10.79
CA ASN A 66 -13.26 4.12 -10.97
C ASN A 66 -14.68 4.30 -11.51
N GLU A 67 -15.54 5.01 -10.78
CA GLU A 67 -16.92 5.28 -11.20
C GLU A 67 -17.07 6.62 -11.94
N VAL A 68 -16.07 7.49 -11.88
CA VAL A 68 -16.16 8.88 -12.37
C VAL A 68 -15.71 8.99 -13.83
N ILE A 69 -14.57 8.41 -14.17
CA ILE A 69 -14.02 8.48 -15.54
C ILE A 69 -14.94 7.80 -16.56
N PRO A 70 -15.49 6.58 -16.31
CA PRO A 70 -16.45 5.97 -17.22
C PRO A 70 -17.63 6.88 -17.52
N ARG A 71 -18.25 7.48 -16.49
CA ARG A 71 -19.39 8.39 -16.67
C ARG A 71 -19.04 9.64 -17.49
N VAL A 72 -17.87 10.25 -17.25
CA VAL A 72 -17.43 11.42 -18.01
C VAL A 72 -17.14 11.07 -19.47
N LEU A 73 -16.55 9.90 -19.72
CA LEU A 73 -16.26 9.43 -21.07
C LEU A 73 -17.51 8.91 -21.80
N GLU A 74 -18.47 8.28 -21.13
CA GLU A 74 -19.78 7.92 -21.68
C GLU A 74 -20.56 9.20 -22.07
N LEU A 75 -20.61 10.20 -21.19
CA LEU A 75 -21.23 11.50 -21.48
C LEU A 75 -20.57 12.25 -22.65
N ARG A 76 -19.24 12.13 -22.79
CA ARG A 76 -18.50 12.70 -23.93
C ARG A 76 -18.59 11.83 -25.17
N GLY A 77 -18.68 10.51 -25.03
CA GLY A 77 -18.82 9.53 -26.11
C GLY A 77 -20.13 9.74 -26.85
N HIS A 78 -21.23 9.97 -26.15
CA HIS A 78 -22.50 10.33 -26.78
C HIS A 78 -22.40 11.62 -27.62
N ARG A 79 -21.63 12.64 -27.18
CA ARG A 79 -21.42 13.88 -27.95
C ARG A 79 -20.39 13.75 -29.06
N ALA A 80 -19.29 13.03 -28.84
CA ALA A 80 -18.21 12.87 -29.81
C ALA A 80 -18.61 11.95 -30.95
N VAL A 81 -19.38 10.90 -30.68
CA VAL A 81 -19.92 10.00 -31.72
C VAL A 81 -20.97 10.72 -32.56
N GLU A 82 -21.86 11.53 -31.97
CA GLU A 82 -22.78 12.37 -32.77
C GLU A 82 -22.05 13.38 -33.66
N THR A 83 -20.92 13.93 -33.20
CA THR A 83 -20.17 14.96 -33.95
C THR A 83 -19.23 14.33 -35.01
N MET A 84 -18.64 13.17 -34.74
CA MET A 84 -17.71 12.49 -35.67
C MET A 84 -18.41 11.61 -36.71
N VAL A 85 -19.63 11.10 -36.43
CA VAL A 85 -20.42 10.34 -37.41
C VAL A 85 -21.04 11.26 -38.47
N ARG A 86 -21.18 12.57 -38.21
CA ARG A 86 -21.75 13.52 -39.17
C ARG A 86 -20.76 14.25 -40.06
N ASP A 87 -19.54 14.56 -39.60
CA ASP A 87 -18.78 15.63 -40.28
C ASP A 87 -17.56 15.24 -41.13
N GLU A 88 -16.99 14.02 -41.08
CA GLU A 88 -15.79 13.75 -41.92
C GLU A 88 -15.65 12.36 -42.57
N VAL A 89 -16.32 11.31 -42.05
CA VAL A 89 -16.08 9.92 -42.53
C VAL A 89 -17.23 9.37 -43.39
N GLY A 90 -18.47 9.79 -43.14
CA GLY A 90 -19.64 9.42 -43.95
C GLY A 90 -19.57 9.92 -45.40
N ASP A 91 -19.00 11.11 -45.60
CA ASP A 91 -18.89 11.74 -46.93
C ASP A 91 -17.79 11.15 -47.83
N ARG A 92 -16.92 10.28 -47.31
CA ARG A 92 -15.80 9.67 -48.06
C ARG A 92 -15.99 8.19 -48.39
N GLY A 93 -17.13 7.59 -48.04
CA GLY A 93 -17.46 6.20 -48.39
C GLY A 93 -16.49 5.15 -47.84
N VAL A 94 -15.75 5.48 -46.77
CA VAL A 94 -14.89 4.53 -46.07
C VAL A 94 -15.72 3.84 -45.01
N ASP A 95 -16.10 2.60 -45.27
CA ASP A 95 -16.63 1.70 -44.23
C ASP A 95 -15.51 1.42 -43.24
N LEU A 96 -15.52 2.14 -42.11
CA LEU A 96 -14.75 1.70 -40.96
C LEU A 96 -15.34 0.36 -40.52
N PRO A 97 -14.53 -0.69 -40.34
CA PRO A 97 -15.03 -1.92 -39.76
C PRO A 97 -15.74 -1.56 -38.46
N GLN A 98 -16.97 -2.05 -38.29
CA GLN A 98 -17.63 -2.03 -36.99
C GLN A 98 -16.90 -3.04 -36.10
N ASN A 99 -15.66 -2.72 -35.70
CA ASN A 99 -14.94 -3.49 -34.70
C ASN A 99 -15.75 -3.35 -33.42
N GLU A 100 -16.30 -4.47 -32.96
CA GLU A 100 -16.81 -4.90 -31.64
C GLU A 100 -17.23 -3.88 -30.56
N TRP A 101 -16.63 -2.70 -30.51
CA TRP A 101 -17.01 -1.53 -29.73
C TRP A 101 -18.46 -1.10 -29.95
N THR A 102 -19.01 -1.24 -31.17
CA THR A 102 -20.41 -0.94 -31.47
C THR A 102 -21.38 -2.07 -31.11
N LYS A 103 -20.89 -3.31 -30.87
CA LYS A 103 -21.72 -4.45 -30.46
C LYS A 103 -21.95 -4.52 -28.95
N SER A 104 -21.00 -4.01 -28.16
CA SER A 104 -21.16 -3.80 -26.72
C SER A 104 -21.74 -2.40 -26.48
N GLY A 105 -23.02 -2.20 -26.83
CA GLY A 105 -23.67 -0.89 -26.85
C GLY A 105 -23.16 0.07 -25.77
N ASP A 106 -22.44 1.11 -26.19
CA ASP A 106 -21.93 2.27 -25.44
C ASP A 106 -21.42 2.09 -23.99
N ILE A 107 -21.15 0.86 -23.53
CA ILE A 107 -20.66 0.61 -22.18
C ILE A 107 -19.15 0.39 -22.30
N LEU A 108 -18.40 1.42 -21.93
CA LEU A 108 -16.97 1.29 -21.76
C LEU A 108 -16.68 0.16 -20.74
N PRO A 109 -15.70 -0.73 -20.99
CA PRO A 109 -15.43 -1.86 -20.12
C PRO A 109 -15.20 -1.43 -18.66
N LYS A 110 -15.67 -2.21 -17.68
CA LYS A 110 -15.53 -1.81 -16.28
C LYS A 110 -14.05 -1.63 -15.94
N MET A 111 -13.69 -0.43 -15.46
CA MET A 111 -12.38 -0.17 -14.85
C MET A 111 -12.25 -1.01 -13.59
N ALA A 112 -11.74 -2.24 -13.70
CA ALA A 112 -11.47 -3.15 -12.60
C ALA A 112 -10.14 -3.88 -12.82
N ASN A 113 -9.38 -4.09 -11.75
CA ASN A 113 -8.16 -4.89 -11.83
C ASN A 113 -8.52 -6.35 -12.10
N ASP A 114 -7.87 -6.95 -13.10
CA ASP A 114 -7.93 -8.38 -13.36
C ASP A 114 -6.67 -9.05 -12.79
N TYR A 115 -6.83 -9.82 -11.71
CA TYR A 115 -5.77 -10.63 -11.10
C TYR A 115 -5.86 -12.10 -11.48
N SER A 116 -6.54 -12.46 -12.58
CA SER A 116 -6.55 -13.86 -13.06
C SER A 116 -5.17 -14.35 -13.50
N GLN A 117 -4.26 -13.43 -13.84
CA GLN A 117 -2.91 -13.73 -14.31
C GLN A 117 -1.85 -13.33 -13.28
N VAL A 118 -0.95 -14.25 -12.94
CA VAL A 118 0.10 -14.07 -11.90
C VAL A 118 0.92 -12.80 -12.12
N ARG A 119 1.27 -12.47 -13.37
CA ARG A 119 2.05 -11.26 -13.70
C ARG A 119 1.36 -9.94 -13.36
N LYS A 120 0.03 -9.94 -13.19
CA LYS A 120 -0.78 -8.77 -12.82
C LYS A 120 -0.87 -8.60 -11.29
N HIS A 121 -0.43 -9.59 -10.50
CA HIS A 121 -0.40 -9.47 -9.05
C HIS A 121 0.68 -8.49 -8.58
N PRO A 122 0.50 -7.89 -7.39
CA PRO A 122 1.58 -7.21 -6.70
C PRO A 122 2.84 -8.09 -6.57
N ARG A 123 3.99 -7.47 -6.80
CA ARG A 123 5.30 -8.08 -6.63
C ARG A 123 5.68 -8.02 -5.15
N LYS A 124 6.41 -9.02 -4.70
CA LYS A 124 6.91 -9.13 -3.32
C LYS A 124 8.35 -9.60 -3.30
N ASN A 125 9.04 -9.24 -2.25
CA ASN A 125 10.34 -9.80 -1.88
C ASN A 125 10.43 -9.89 -0.36
N ILE A 126 11.00 -10.99 0.13
CA ILE A 126 11.42 -11.14 1.52
C ILE A 126 12.87 -11.60 1.50
N SER A 127 13.70 -10.97 2.31
CA SER A 127 15.05 -11.42 2.56
C SER A 127 15.39 -11.21 4.03
N GLY A 128 16.37 -11.95 4.53
CA GLY A 128 16.73 -11.86 5.93
C GLY A 128 17.45 -13.09 6.45
N LYS A 129 17.65 -13.12 7.76
CA LYS A 129 18.26 -14.22 8.48
C LYS A 129 17.58 -14.40 9.83
N ILE A 130 17.32 -15.65 10.17
CA ILE A 130 16.87 -16.07 11.50
C ILE A 130 17.96 -16.94 12.09
N THR A 131 18.40 -16.66 13.31
CA THR A 131 19.35 -17.53 13.99
C THR A 131 18.64 -18.80 14.47
N PRO A 132 19.35 -19.95 14.58
CA PRO A 132 18.75 -21.20 15.01
C PRO A 132 17.94 -21.07 16.31
N TYR A 133 16.81 -21.75 16.35
CA TYR A 133 15.96 -21.81 17.54
C TYR A 133 16.68 -22.44 18.73
N ARG A 134 16.47 -21.86 19.92
CA ARG A 134 16.88 -22.43 21.20
C ARG A 134 15.73 -22.24 22.18
N GLU A 135 15.34 -23.30 22.87
CA GLU A 135 14.19 -23.30 23.77
C GLU A 135 14.39 -22.38 24.98
N ASP A 136 15.63 -22.26 25.46
CA ASP A 136 16.07 -21.42 26.57
C ASP A 136 16.98 -20.25 26.13
N GLY A 137 17.30 -20.17 24.84
CA GLY A 137 18.30 -19.26 24.31
C GLY A 137 17.73 -18.06 23.56
N ASP A 138 18.62 -17.10 23.36
CA ASP A 138 18.37 -15.93 22.53
C ASP A 138 18.20 -16.31 21.07
N GLN A 139 17.33 -15.57 20.38
CA GLN A 139 17.11 -15.71 18.96
C GLN A 139 16.98 -14.33 18.32
N SER A 140 17.62 -14.17 17.16
CA SER A 140 17.55 -12.95 16.38
C SER A 140 16.88 -13.23 15.04
N VAL A 141 15.90 -12.41 14.70
CA VAL A 141 15.23 -12.35 13.40
C VAL A 141 15.59 -11.00 12.80
N ASN A 142 16.17 -10.98 11.61
CA ASN A 142 16.38 -9.75 10.85
C ASN A 142 15.84 -9.96 9.45
N GLY A 143 15.02 -9.03 8.97
CA GLY A 143 14.42 -9.17 7.66
C GLY A 143 14.11 -7.85 6.99
N ARG A 144 13.93 -7.95 5.68
CA ARG A 144 13.47 -6.88 4.81
C ARG A 144 12.36 -7.44 3.94
N LEU A 145 11.17 -6.88 4.15
CA LEU A 145 9.98 -7.13 3.36
C LEU A 145 9.82 -5.97 2.37
N SER A 146 9.58 -6.27 1.10
CA SER A 146 9.25 -5.25 0.11
C SER A 146 8.07 -5.71 -0.73
N TYR A 147 7.19 -4.79 -1.08
CA TYR A 147 6.16 -5.02 -2.08
C TYR A 147 6.06 -3.84 -3.03
N ALA A 148 5.65 -4.13 -4.25
CA ALA A 148 5.30 -3.11 -5.21
C ALA A 148 4.19 -3.56 -6.15
N GLY A 149 3.33 -2.65 -6.59
CA GLY A 149 2.29 -3.02 -7.54
C GLY A 149 1.42 -1.85 -7.99
N LYS A 150 0.73 -2.07 -9.11
CA LYS A 150 -0.27 -1.14 -9.62
C LYS A 150 -1.57 -1.39 -8.90
N ASN A 151 -2.20 -0.31 -8.45
CA ASN A 151 -3.53 -0.41 -7.87
C ASN A 151 -4.53 0.61 -8.41
N PHE A 152 -4.37 0.96 -9.69
CA PHE A 152 -5.32 1.76 -10.41
C PHE A 152 -5.78 0.98 -11.62
N ALA A 153 -7.06 0.63 -11.64
CA ALA A 153 -7.69 -0.04 -12.75
C ALA A 153 -8.01 0.96 -13.87
N PHE A 154 -7.03 1.32 -14.71
CA PHE A 154 -7.30 2.15 -15.90
C PHE A 154 -7.90 1.33 -17.04
N TYR A 155 -8.56 1.98 -18.00
CA TYR A 155 -9.04 1.32 -19.22
C TYR A 155 -7.92 0.54 -19.91
N GLY A 156 -8.20 -0.73 -20.22
CA GLY A 156 -7.25 -1.61 -20.89
C GLY A 156 -6.13 -2.14 -19.99
N ALA A 157 -6.07 -1.80 -18.69
CA ALA A 157 -5.09 -2.38 -17.76
C ALA A 157 -5.20 -3.91 -17.63
N ASP A 158 -6.38 -4.44 -17.97
CA ASP A 158 -6.72 -5.86 -18.11
C ASP A 158 -6.26 -6.47 -19.44
N THR A 159 -6.02 -5.66 -20.47
CA THR A 159 -5.46 -6.09 -21.77
C THR A 159 -3.93 -6.07 -21.74
N ASP A 160 -3.28 -6.87 -22.59
CA ASP A 160 -1.82 -6.82 -22.75
C ASP A 160 -1.30 -5.47 -23.22
N ALA A 161 -2.00 -4.86 -24.17
CA ALA A 161 -1.65 -3.57 -24.72
C ALA A 161 -1.76 -2.45 -23.67
N GLY A 162 -2.84 -2.41 -22.90
CA GLY A 162 -2.98 -1.41 -21.83
C GLY A 162 -2.10 -1.72 -20.62
N HIS A 163 -1.90 -2.99 -20.24
CA HIS A 163 -0.91 -3.35 -19.21
C HIS A 163 0.48 -2.86 -19.60
N PHE A 164 0.88 -3.00 -20.88
CA PHE A 164 2.13 -2.48 -21.43
C PHE A 164 2.22 -0.96 -21.46
N ILE A 165 1.21 -0.26 -21.99
CA ILE A 165 1.16 1.21 -22.01
C ILE A 165 1.22 1.78 -20.60
N LEU A 166 0.59 1.09 -19.64
CA LEU A 166 0.64 1.45 -18.23
C LEU A 166 1.93 0.99 -17.55
N GLY A 167 2.86 0.33 -18.26
CA GLY A 167 4.25 0.05 -17.83
C GLY A 167 4.48 -1.35 -17.29
N GLY A 168 3.70 -2.33 -17.74
CA GLY A 168 3.82 -3.73 -17.37
C GLY A 168 4.39 -4.56 -18.52
N ASN A 169 4.82 -5.80 -18.24
CA ASN A 169 5.34 -6.67 -19.31
C ASN A 169 4.19 -7.10 -20.25
N ILE A 170 4.44 -7.08 -21.57
CA ILE A 170 3.56 -7.67 -22.60
C ILE A 170 3.60 -9.19 -22.46
N SER A 171 2.45 -9.88 -22.48
CA SER A 171 2.43 -11.33 -22.72
C SER A 171 2.90 -11.58 -24.15
N ASP A 172 3.92 -12.42 -24.33
CA ASP A 172 4.40 -12.85 -25.65
C ASP A 172 3.45 -13.83 -26.36
N GLY A 173 2.22 -13.99 -25.86
CA GLY A 173 1.23 -14.92 -26.39
C GLY A 173 1.57 -16.40 -26.13
N GLY A 174 2.59 -16.71 -25.35
CA GLY A 174 2.94 -18.07 -24.92
C GLY A 174 2.27 -18.47 -23.59
N PRO A 175 2.21 -19.78 -23.27
CA PRO A 175 1.95 -20.22 -21.90
C PRO A 175 3.05 -19.70 -20.97
N ASP A 176 2.64 -19.06 -19.87
CA ASP A 176 3.38 -18.22 -18.88
C ASP A 176 4.62 -18.84 -18.19
N THR A 177 5.37 -19.73 -18.83
CA THR A 177 6.54 -20.41 -18.24
C THR A 177 7.86 -20.16 -18.97
N ARG A 178 7.88 -19.46 -20.12
CA ARG A 178 9.10 -19.35 -20.94
C ARG A 178 9.43 -17.98 -21.54
N GLY A 179 8.71 -16.92 -21.18
CA GLY A 179 9.08 -15.55 -21.52
C GLY A 179 10.03 -14.94 -20.48
N GLY A 180 11.32 -15.27 -20.56
CA GLY A 180 12.34 -14.67 -19.70
C GLY A 180 12.54 -13.18 -20.04
N SER A 181 12.09 -12.28 -19.18
CA SER A 181 12.62 -10.91 -19.16
C SER A 181 13.74 -10.82 -18.12
N ALA A 182 14.98 -10.79 -18.59
CA ALA A 182 16.18 -10.44 -17.82
C ALA A 182 16.18 -8.93 -17.48
N LYS A 183 15.10 -8.43 -16.88
CA LYS A 183 14.95 -7.04 -16.44
C LYS A 183 14.87 -7.03 -14.92
N VAL A 184 16.07 -6.97 -14.35
CA VAL A 184 16.40 -6.63 -12.96
C VAL A 184 15.56 -5.42 -12.54
N TRP A 185 14.65 -5.57 -11.56
CA TRP A 185 14.17 -4.50 -10.68
C TRP A 185 13.99 -3.10 -11.33
N GLU A 186 13.54 -3.02 -12.59
CA GLU A 186 13.44 -1.76 -13.30
C GLU A 186 12.21 -1.03 -12.76
N ARG A 187 12.49 -0.05 -11.89
CA ARG A 187 11.55 0.97 -11.44
C ARG A 187 11.07 1.74 -12.67
N TRP A 188 9.81 1.53 -13.03
CA TRP A 188 9.00 2.34 -13.95
C TRP A 188 9.26 2.24 -15.47
N GLY A 189 8.15 2.15 -16.23
CA GLY A 189 8.12 2.23 -17.70
C GLY A 189 6.74 2.52 -18.32
N GLY A 190 5.77 3.10 -17.60
CA GLY A 190 4.43 3.37 -18.14
C GLY A 190 3.79 4.68 -17.72
N MET A 191 2.44 4.75 -17.70
CA MET A 191 1.69 5.97 -17.35
C MET A 191 1.22 6.08 -15.88
N VAL A 192 1.24 4.99 -15.08
CA VAL A 192 0.56 4.95 -13.76
C VAL A 192 1.38 4.34 -12.60
N PRO A 193 1.91 5.18 -11.69
CA PRO A 193 2.52 4.86 -10.41
C PRO A 193 2.49 3.42 -9.90
N ASP A 194 3.62 2.72 -9.75
CA ASP A 194 3.66 1.52 -8.92
C ASP A 194 3.79 2.02 -7.49
N LEU A 195 2.87 1.61 -6.62
CA LEU A 195 3.05 1.78 -5.19
C LEU A 195 4.24 0.93 -4.74
N ASP A 196 5.20 1.49 -4.01
CA ASP A 196 6.27 0.74 -3.38
C ASP A 196 6.36 0.95 -1.85
N VAL A 197 6.64 -0.14 -1.13
CA VAL A 197 6.92 -0.12 0.31
C VAL A 197 8.04 -1.10 0.62
N THR A 198 8.97 -0.66 1.46
CA THR A 198 10.01 -1.44 2.10
C THR A 198 9.85 -1.36 3.61
N HIS A 199 9.75 -2.52 4.27
CA HIS A 199 9.73 -2.67 5.71
C HIS A 199 10.96 -3.47 6.16
N GLU A 200 11.86 -2.79 6.87
CA GLU A 200 12.99 -3.41 7.55
C GLU A 200 12.61 -3.67 9.01
N PHE A 201 12.77 -4.91 9.46
CA PHE A 201 12.40 -5.33 10.81
C PHE A 201 13.51 -6.17 11.45
N SER A 202 13.65 -6.01 12.76
CA SER A 202 14.55 -6.79 13.59
C SER A 202 13.87 -7.13 14.91
N PHE A 203 13.91 -8.41 15.27
CA PHE A 203 13.42 -8.92 16.53
C PHE A 203 14.55 -9.63 17.25
N ARG A 204 14.82 -9.22 18.50
CA ARG A 204 15.75 -9.91 19.38
C ARG A 204 14.97 -10.49 20.55
N ILE A 205 14.75 -11.79 20.50
CA ILE A 205 14.02 -12.56 21.51
C ILE A 205 15.04 -13.02 22.55
N ASN A 206 14.80 -12.66 23.80
CA ASN A 206 15.56 -13.17 24.94
C ASN A 206 14.59 -13.89 25.89
N ARG A 207 14.66 -15.23 25.86
CA ARG A 207 13.77 -16.09 26.66
C ARG A 207 14.14 -16.10 28.14
N SER A 208 15.40 -15.84 28.48
CA SER A 208 15.87 -15.77 29.86
C SER A 208 15.38 -14.52 30.60
N SER A 209 15.44 -13.35 29.94
CA SER A 209 14.94 -12.08 30.48
C SER A 209 13.44 -11.89 30.23
N LYS A 210 12.81 -12.80 29.47
CA LYS A 210 11.40 -12.74 29.09
C LYS A 210 11.06 -11.43 28.37
N LYS A 211 11.90 -11.04 27.41
CA LYS A 211 11.72 -9.82 26.61
C LYS A 211 11.97 -10.08 25.13
N ILE A 212 11.26 -9.34 24.29
CA ILE A 212 11.55 -9.21 22.86
C ILE A 212 11.82 -7.73 22.56
N GLN A 213 12.97 -7.43 21.99
CA GLN A 213 13.27 -6.10 21.45
C GLN A 213 12.85 -6.07 19.98
N VAL A 214 12.12 -5.03 19.60
CA VAL A 214 11.53 -4.87 18.28
C VAL A 214 12.01 -3.56 17.69
N SER A 215 12.62 -3.64 16.51
CA SER A 215 12.93 -2.49 15.67
C SER A 215 12.18 -2.64 14.34
N SER A 216 11.45 -1.60 13.94
CA SER A 216 10.74 -1.54 12.67
C SER A 216 11.00 -0.19 12.01
N ALA A 217 11.32 -0.21 10.72
CA ALA A 217 11.45 0.96 9.87
C ALA A 217 10.74 0.71 8.55
N ILE A 218 9.78 1.56 8.23
CA ILE A 218 9.03 1.49 6.97
C ILE A 218 9.39 2.70 6.13
N SER A 219 9.67 2.46 4.87
CA SER A 219 9.89 3.47 3.84
C SER A 219 9.16 3.10 2.56
N GLY A 220 8.89 4.08 1.72
CA GLY A 220 8.24 3.84 0.44
C GLY A 220 7.67 5.12 -0.14
N ASP A 221 6.68 4.94 -0.99
CA ASP A 221 5.89 6.05 -1.49
C ASP A 221 5.11 6.74 -0.37
N GLY A 222 4.98 8.05 -0.51
CA GLY A 222 4.22 8.87 0.43
C GLY A 222 2.70 8.70 0.33
N PHE A 223 2.20 7.73 -0.43
CA PHE A 223 0.78 7.49 -0.65
C PHE A 223 0.54 6.02 -1.02
N PRO A 224 -0.52 5.37 -0.52
CA PRO A 224 -1.53 5.89 0.39
C PRO A 224 -1.06 5.73 1.85
N ASN A 225 -1.94 5.45 2.80
CA ASN A 225 -1.53 5.12 4.17
C ASN A 225 -0.85 3.74 4.19
N CYS A 226 -0.01 3.51 5.19
CA CYS A 226 0.62 2.21 5.43
C CYS A 226 0.48 1.82 6.91
N GLU A 227 0.29 0.52 7.18
CA GLU A 227 0.28 -0.02 8.52
C GLU A 227 1.01 -1.36 8.58
N SER A 228 1.64 -1.62 9.72
CA SER A 228 2.26 -2.91 10.00
C SER A 228 2.05 -3.35 11.44
N PHE A 229 1.86 -4.64 11.62
CA PHE A 229 1.71 -5.29 12.91
C PHE A 229 2.18 -6.75 12.84
N LEU A 230 2.50 -7.28 14.01
CA LEU A 230 2.88 -8.67 14.22
C LEU A 230 1.74 -9.39 14.94
N LEU A 231 1.46 -10.62 14.54
CA LEU A 231 0.60 -11.56 15.26
C LEU A 231 1.46 -12.69 15.80
N ASP A 232 1.30 -13.05 17.07
CA ASP A 232 1.84 -14.31 17.57
C ASP A 232 0.93 -15.51 17.25
N SER A 233 1.34 -16.70 17.69
CA SER A 233 0.58 -17.92 17.47
C SER A 233 -0.78 -17.96 18.18
N ALA A 234 -0.97 -17.16 19.23
CA ALA A 234 -2.23 -16.96 19.95
C ALA A 234 -3.07 -15.81 19.39
N LYS A 235 -2.61 -15.17 18.30
CA LYS A 235 -3.23 -14.00 17.67
C LYS A 235 -3.21 -12.74 18.53
N ASN A 236 -2.32 -12.66 19.53
CA ASN A 236 -2.02 -11.38 20.17
C ASN A 236 -1.34 -10.48 19.15
N VAL A 237 -1.69 -9.21 19.19
CA VAL A 237 -1.25 -8.20 18.23
C VAL A 237 -0.22 -7.29 18.87
N ILE A 238 0.82 -6.93 18.12
CA ILE A 238 1.56 -5.70 18.38
C ILE A 238 1.70 -4.88 17.10
N PHE A 239 1.28 -3.61 17.14
CA PHE A 239 1.56 -2.69 16.05
C PHE A 239 3.06 -2.34 15.97
N LEU A 240 3.57 -2.29 14.74
CA LEU A 240 4.94 -1.92 14.42
C LEU A 240 5.01 -0.51 13.82
N GLY A 241 3.91 0.00 13.27
CA GLY A 241 3.83 1.35 12.75
C GLY A 241 2.55 1.61 11.98
N THR A 242 2.15 2.88 11.94
CA THR A 242 1.05 3.40 11.12
C THR A 242 1.48 4.72 10.52
N HIS A 243 1.35 4.86 9.21
CA HIS A 243 1.70 6.05 8.45
C HIS A 243 0.46 6.66 7.82
N ILE A 244 0.28 7.96 8.03
CA ILE A 244 -0.69 8.77 7.30
C ILE A 244 -0.01 9.36 6.07
N ARG A 245 -0.61 9.12 4.89
CA ARG A 245 -0.13 9.60 3.59
C ARG A 245 0.31 11.05 3.62
N ILE A 246 1.27 11.36 2.77
CA ILE A 246 1.87 12.67 2.61
C ILE A 246 1.51 13.38 1.31
N GLY A 247 0.37 13.09 0.73
CA GLY A 247 -0.11 13.80 -0.45
C GLY A 247 -1.04 12.90 -1.25
N THR A 248 -1.12 13.16 -2.54
CA THR A 248 -2.01 12.45 -3.46
C THR A 248 -1.25 11.40 -4.27
N ALA A 249 -1.99 10.44 -4.84
CA ALA A 249 -1.47 9.49 -5.83
C ALA A 249 -0.61 10.19 -6.90
N ALA A 250 -1.13 11.27 -7.49
CA ALA A 250 -0.47 12.03 -8.56
C ALA A 250 0.86 12.69 -8.15
N THR A 251 1.06 12.96 -6.85
CA THR A 251 2.25 13.70 -6.38
C THR A 251 3.26 12.84 -5.64
N GLN A 252 2.86 11.67 -5.14
CA GLN A 252 3.69 10.84 -4.25
C GLN A 252 4.15 9.52 -4.86
N LEU A 253 3.44 8.98 -5.84
CA LEU A 253 3.82 7.75 -6.53
C LEU A 253 4.88 7.96 -7.64
N PRO A 254 4.90 9.10 -8.38
CA PRO A 254 5.93 9.29 -9.40
C PRO A 254 7.34 9.35 -8.83
N SER A 255 8.30 8.83 -9.61
CA SER A 255 9.76 8.89 -9.36
C SER A 255 10.33 7.93 -8.31
N GLY A 256 9.58 6.93 -7.83
CA GLY A 256 10.11 5.84 -7.01
C GLY A 256 10.76 6.33 -5.70
N ARG A 257 10.00 7.14 -4.96
CA ARG A 257 10.49 7.79 -3.75
C ARG A 257 10.64 6.75 -2.65
N SER A 258 11.66 6.90 -1.80
CA SER A 258 11.87 6.04 -0.64
C SER A 258 11.82 6.89 0.62
N LEU A 259 10.64 7.47 0.89
CA LEU A 259 10.47 8.37 2.02
C LEU A 259 10.38 7.57 3.32
N PRO A 260 10.94 8.06 4.43
CA PRO A 260 10.66 7.47 5.73
C PRO A 260 9.17 7.62 6.01
N MET A 261 8.52 6.52 6.41
CA MET A 261 7.09 6.49 6.74
C MET A 261 6.91 6.29 8.24
N THR A 262 7.49 5.24 8.80
CA THR A 262 7.44 4.98 10.25
C THR A 262 8.77 4.49 10.79
N ARG A 263 9.02 4.76 12.07
CA ARG A 263 10.12 4.16 12.82
C ARG A 263 9.67 3.86 14.24
N THR A 264 9.84 2.61 14.64
CA THR A 264 9.43 2.12 15.95
C THR A 264 10.56 1.32 16.58
N LEU A 265 10.85 1.62 17.84
CA LEU A 265 11.75 0.88 18.69
C LEU A 265 11.04 0.66 20.03
N LEU A 266 10.87 -0.60 20.41
CA LEU A 266 10.20 -0.96 21.65
C LEU A 266 10.70 -2.29 22.18
N THR A 267 10.42 -2.55 23.45
CA THR A 267 10.60 -3.84 24.10
C THR A 267 9.26 -4.35 24.61
N VAL A 268 8.91 -5.60 24.33
CA VAL A 268 7.68 -6.24 24.82
C VAL A 268 8.05 -7.33 25.82
N ASP A 269 7.17 -7.55 26.79
CA ASP A 269 7.17 -8.78 27.57
C ASP A 269 7.07 -10.02 26.66
N TRP A 270 7.77 -11.08 27.06
CA TRP A 270 7.79 -12.35 26.34
C TRP A 270 7.33 -13.48 27.26
N LEU A 271 6.30 -14.20 26.83
CA LEU A 271 5.70 -15.28 27.60
C LEU A 271 6.15 -16.65 27.08
N PRO A 272 6.10 -17.70 27.94
CA PRO A 272 6.32 -19.07 27.49
C PRO A 272 5.44 -19.45 26.30
N GLY A 273 5.99 -20.26 25.40
CA GLY A 273 5.30 -20.62 24.14
C GLY A 273 5.51 -19.62 23.00
N ASP A 274 6.45 -18.70 23.15
CA ASP A 274 6.77 -17.64 22.20
C ASP A 274 5.58 -16.71 21.91
N LEU A 275 5.00 -16.19 22.99
CA LEU A 275 3.82 -15.32 22.97
C LEU A 275 4.17 -13.91 23.44
N LEU A 276 3.46 -12.92 22.90
CA LEU A 276 3.57 -11.53 23.33
C LEU A 276 2.95 -11.38 24.72
N GLY A 277 3.66 -10.68 25.60
CA GLY A 277 3.19 -10.34 26.94
C GLY A 277 2.43 -9.01 27.01
N PRO A 278 1.89 -8.67 28.19
CA PRO A 278 0.93 -7.58 28.33
C PRO A 278 1.57 -6.19 28.36
N LYS A 279 2.88 -6.06 28.64
CA LYS A 279 3.55 -4.75 28.76
C LYS A 279 4.47 -4.47 27.58
N VAL A 280 4.51 -3.20 27.20
CA VAL A 280 5.40 -2.63 26.20
C VAL A 280 6.17 -1.47 26.84
N HIS A 281 7.47 -1.43 26.63
CA HIS A 281 8.31 -0.25 26.85
C HIS A 281 8.64 0.36 25.48
N VAL A 282 8.14 1.56 25.22
CA VAL A 282 8.37 2.28 23.95
C VAL A 282 9.58 3.18 24.10
N ASP A 283 10.60 2.97 23.27
CA ASP A 283 11.75 3.89 23.18
C ASP A 283 11.48 4.96 22.12
N LEU A 284 10.88 4.57 21.00
CA LEU A 284 10.59 5.44 19.86
C LEU A 284 9.36 4.95 19.10
N ALA A 285 8.46 5.86 18.74
CA ALA A 285 7.30 5.57 17.91
C ALA A 285 6.94 6.78 17.05
N ASN A 286 7.47 6.82 15.83
CA ASN A 286 7.32 7.97 14.93
C ASN A 286 6.55 7.61 13.67
N ASP A 287 5.65 8.50 13.29
CA ASP A 287 5.09 8.62 11.94
C ASP A 287 5.66 9.87 11.26
N TYR A 288 6.35 9.69 10.14
CA TYR A 288 6.92 10.77 9.35
C TYR A 288 5.86 11.34 8.40
N THR A 289 4.92 12.08 8.98
CA THR A 289 3.83 12.70 8.21
C THR A 289 4.34 13.81 7.29
N GLY A 290 3.45 14.29 6.42
CA GLY A 290 3.80 15.19 5.31
C GLY A 290 4.23 16.61 5.65
N ASN A 291 4.37 16.96 6.93
CA ASN A 291 5.12 18.17 7.29
C ASN A 291 6.65 17.94 7.22
N GLY A 292 7.11 16.71 6.98
CA GLY A 292 8.52 16.33 6.90
C GLY A 292 9.19 16.14 8.27
N SER A 293 8.43 16.28 9.37
CA SER A 293 8.91 16.09 10.73
C SER A 293 8.30 14.81 11.33
N PRO A 294 9.04 14.10 12.18
CA PRO A 294 8.47 12.97 12.91
C PRO A 294 7.34 13.47 13.80
N GLN A 295 6.16 12.86 13.68
CA GLN A 295 5.09 12.95 14.66
C GLN A 295 5.19 11.74 15.57
N GLN A 296 5.41 12.02 16.85
CA GLN A 296 5.42 10.99 17.87
C GLN A 296 4.00 10.47 18.07
N ILE A 297 3.83 9.14 17.98
CA ILE A 297 2.53 8.47 18.16
C ILE A 297 2.19 8.41 19.65
N VAL A 298 3.16 8.05 20.48
CA VAL A 298 3.07 8.04 21.95
C VAL A 298 4.40 8.46 22.57
N ALA A 299 4.33 9.03 23.77
CA ALA A 299 5.51 9.30 24.59
C ALA A 299 6.32 8.00 24.84
N ALA A 300 7.64 8.13 24.95
CA ALA A 300 8.48 7.03 25.39
C ALA A 300 8.12 6.65 26.84
N GLY A 301 8.17 5.35 27.15
CA GLY A 301 7.80 4.84 28.46
C GLY A 301 7.06 3.51 28.42
N GLU A 302 6.66 3.05 29.60
CA GLU A 302 5.93 1.80 29.78
C GLU A 302 4.42 2.00 29.63
N MET A 303 3.75 1.08 28.94
CA MET A 303 2.30 1.03 28.80
C MET A 303 1.80 -0.40 28.59
N ASP A 304 0.49 -0.59 28.69
CA ASP A 304 -0.14 -1.84 28.31
C ASP A 304 -0.10 -2.04 26.79
N LEU A 305 0.05 -3.29 26.35
CA LEU A 305 0.01 -3.66 24.94
C LEU A 305 -1.32 -3.25 24.28
N SER A 306 -2.42 -3.29 25.03
CA SER A 306 -3.73 -2.80 24.58
C SER A 306 -3.71 -1.29 24.33
N ASP A 307 -3.13 -0.51 25.23
CA ASP A 307 -3.00 0.95 25.07
C ASP A 307 -2.10 1.31 23.89
N TRP A 308 -0.98 0.58 23.73
CA TRP A 308 -0.11 0.70 22.57
C TRP A 308 -0.87 0.48 21.25
N ASN A 309 -1.60 -0.63 21.16
CA ASN A 309 -2.38 -0.94 19.96
C ASN A 309 -3.54 0.06 19.73
N ALA A 310 -4.14 0.55 20.82
CA ALA A 310 -5.17 1.59 20.77
C ALA A 310 -4.61 2.92 20.25
N ALA A 311 -3.38 3.28 20.61
CA ALA A 311 -2.72 4.48 20.12
C ALA A 311 -2.47 4.48 18.61
N HIS A 312 -2.42 3.30 17.98
CA HIS A 312 -2.37 3.17 16.52
C HIS A 312 -3.77 3.15 15.88
N THR A 313 -4.66 2.30 16.39
CA THR A 313 -6.00 2.09 15.80
C THR A 313 -6.95 3.26 16.05
N GLY A 314 -6.75 4.03 17.12
CA GLY A 314 -7.52 5.23 17.46
C GLY A 314 -7.11 6.49 16.69
N ARG A 315 -6.05 6.44 15.87
CA ARG A 315 -5.65 7.57 15.03
C ARG A 315 -6.61 7.75 13.87
N ASP A 316 -6.94 9.01 13.58
CA ASP A 316 -7.67 9.34 12.36
C ASP A 316 -6.78 9.06 11.14
N ALA A 317 -7.12 8.01 10.40
CA ALA A 317 -6.38 7.60 9.21
C ALA A 317 -6.53 8.63 8.07
N SER A 318 -7.58 9.44 8.05
CA SER A 318 -7.76 10.49 7.04
C SER A 318 -6.79 11.65 7.25
N GLY A 319 -6.23 11.82 8.46
CA GLY A 319 -5.28 12.87 8.79
C GLY A 319 -5.96 14.13 9.32
N ASP A 320 -5.23 15.24 9.39
CA ASP A 320 -5.81 16.52 9.81
C ASP A 320 -6.76 17.09 8.74
N TRP A 321 -7.58 18.07 9.12
CA TRP A 321 -8.54 18.69 8.19
C TRP A 321 -7.86 19.25 6.91
N LEU A 322 -6.64 19.76 7.04
CA LEU A 322 -5.86 20.25 5.91
C LEU A 322 -5.52 19.14 4.93
N ARG A 323 -5.25 17.92 5.42
CA ARG A 323 -5.08 16.75 4.56
C ARG A 323 -6.30 16.44 3.73
N GLY A 324 -7.48 16.50 4.35
CA GLY A 324 -8.74 16.35 3.62
C GLY A 324 -8.86 17.35 2.45
N ILE A 325 -8.34 18.57 2.60
CA ILE A 325 -8.30 19.54 1.48
C ILE A 325 -7.26 19.15 0.42
N GLU A 326 -6.05 18.76 0.85
CA GLU A 326 -4.96 18.38 -0.07
C GLU A 326 -5.33 17.19 -0.97
N ASP A 327 -6.15 16.26 -0.50
CA ASP A 327 -6.62 15.12 -1.32
C ASP A 327 -7.55 15.56 -2.47
N HIS A 328 -8.23 16.69 -2.30
CA HIS A 328 -9.23 17.19 -3.24
C HIS A 328 -8.69 18.31 -4.14
N VAL A 329 -7.53 18.89 -3.82
CA VAL A 329 -6.96 20.01 -4.58
C VAL A 329 -5.52 19.69 -5.00
N PRO A 330 -5.24 19.44 -6.30
CA PRO A 330 -3.90 19.15 -6.79
C PRO A 330 -3.08 20.46 -6.87
N LEU A 331 -2.59 20.94 -5.73
CA LEU A 331 -1.73 22.11 -5.66
C LEU A 331 -0.35 21.77 -5.07
N PRO A 332 0.73 22.46 -5.51
CA PRO A 332 2.06 22.31 -4.92
C PRO A 332 2.06 22.64 -3.42
N ARG A 333 2.78 21.86 -2.62
CA ARG A 333 2.83 22.02 -1.15
C ARG A 333 3.32 23.38 -0.64
N GLN A 334 4.16 24.06 -1.42
CA GLN A 334 4.67 25.39 -1.03
C GLN A 334 3.54 26.41 -0.89
N SER A 335 2.50 26.30 -1.72
CA SER A 335 1.33 27.18 -1.70
C SER A 335 0.53 27.06 -0.41
N TRP A 336 0.38 25.83 0.10
CA TRP A 336 -0.41 25.56 1.31
C TRP A 336 0.33 25.84 2.61
N ARG A 337 1.67 25.69 2.65
CA ARG A 337 2.47 26.09 3.82
C ARG A 337 2.37 27.59 4.07
N GLN A 338 2.46 28.42 3.01
CA GLN A 338 2.27 29.87 3.13
C GLN A 338 0.85 30.20 3.60
N LEU A 339 -0.18 29.52 3.09
CA LEU A 339 -1.55 29.72 3.55
C LEU A 339 -1.73 29.31 5.02
N LYS A 340 -1.08 28.22 5.47
CA LYS A 340 -1.11 27.76 6.86
C LYS A 340 -0.47 28.78 7.81
N GLU A 341 0.66 29.37 7.42
CA GLU A 341 1.31 30.43 8.19
C GLU A 341 0.45 31.70 8.21
N GLN A 342 -0.20 32.04 7.10
CA GLN A 342 -1.12 33.19 7.00
C GLN A 342 -2.41 33.01 7.82
N ILE A 343 -2.99 31.82 7.85
CA ILE A 343 -4.20 31.55 8.67
C ILE A 343 -3.82 31.53 10.15
N ARG A 344 -2.69 30.91 10.52
CA ARG A 344 -2.20 30.91 11.91
C ARG A 344 -1.78 32.28 12.43
N SER A 345 -1.41 33.22 11.56
CA SER A 345 -1.12 34.60 11.96
C SER A 345 -2.36 35.50 11.99
N ALA A 346 -3.49 35.03 11.45
CA ALA A 346 -4.75 35.76 11.41
C ALA A 346 -5.70 35.46 12.59
N PHE A 347 -5.37 34.48 13.44
CA PHE A 347 -6.13 34.07 14.63
C PHE A 347 -5.20 33.90 15.83
#